data_AF-A0A2D4P4Q7-F1
#
_entry.id   AF-A0A2D4P4Q7-F1
#
_cell.length_a   1.000
_cell.length_b   1.000
_cell.length_c   1.000
_cell.angle_alpha   90.00
_cell.angle_beta   90.00
_cell.angle_gamma   90.00
#
_symmetry.space_group_name_H-M   'P 1'
#
loop_
_entity.id
_entity.type
_entity.pdbx_description
1 polymer ?
#
loop_
_entity_poly.entity_id
_entity_poly.type
_entity_poly.pdbx_seq_one_letter_code
_entity_poly.pdbx_strand_id
1 'polypeptide(L)'
;RHWSEGGRGAMELAEAVRRAANQQSNFRYLYDLELPIVEKIRIIAQKIYGAQDIELSPAAQSQINCYTQQGFGNLPICMAKTHLSLSHMPEKKGVPTGFVLPISDVRASIGAGFIYPLVGTMTTMPGLPTRPCFYDIDLDPDTEQVKGLF
;
A
#
# COMPACT_ATOMS: atom_id res chain seq x y z
N ARG A 1 23.72 -6.25 -10.89
CA ARG A 1 24.32 -7.27 -9.99
C ARG A 1 24.70 -6.68 -8.63
N HIS A 2 23.88 -5.80 -8.07
CA HIS A 2 24.24 -5.05 -6.87
C HIS A 2 24.31 -5.93 -5.61
N TRP A 3 23.51 -7.01 -5.55
CA TRP A 3 23.53 -7.95 -4.44
C TRP A 3 24.90 -8.65 -4.28
N SER A 4 25.58 -8.99 -5.39
CA SER A 4 26.87 -9.68 -5.36
C SER A 4 28.09 -8.76 -5.45
N GLU A 5 27.98 -7.61 -6.12
CA GLU A 5 29.12 -6.73 -6.42
C GLU A 5 29.02 -5.36 -5.69
N GLY A 6 28.06 -5.23 -4.77
CA GLY A 6 27.77 -3.99 -4.07
C GLY A 6 27.40 -2.85 -5.04
N GLY A 7 27.83 -1.62 -4.71
CA GLY A 7 27.50 -0.44 -5.51
C GLY A 7 27.99 -0.51 -6.97
N ARG A 8 29.12 -1.19 -7.23
CA ARG A 8 29.67 -1.34 -8.60
C ARG A 8 28.68 -2.04 -9.53
N GLY A 9 27.94 -3.03 -9.02
CA GLY A 9 26.94 -3.78 -9.77
C GLY A 9 25.63 -3.02 -10.06
N ALA A 10 25.51 -1.75 -9.65
CA ALA A 10 24.38 -0.85 -9.91
C ALA A 10 24.74 0.40 -10.73
N MET A 11 25.99 0.53 -11.22
CA MET A 11 26.43 1.74 -11.93
C MET A 11 25.57 2.09 -13.14
N GLU A 12 25.16 1.08 -13.93
CA GLU A 12 24.27 1.29 -15.09
C GLU A 12 22.89 1.83 -14.68
N LEU A 13 22.34 1.33 -13.56
CA LEU A 13 21.09 1.83 -13.00
C LEU A 13 21.26 3.28 -12.52
N ALA A 14 22.37 3.60 -11.85
CA ALA A 14 22.66 4.95 -11.39
C ALA A 14 22.76 5.94 -12.57
N GLU A 15 23.44 5.56 -13.66
CA GLU A 15 23.54 6.36 -14.88
C GLU A 15 22.16 6.57 -15.53
N ALA A 16 21.31 5.54 -15.56
CA ALA A 16 19.95 5.62 -16.07
C ALA A 16 19.07 6.56 -15.23
N VAL A 17 19.13 6.45 -13.89
CA VAL A 17 18.40 7.33 -12.97
C VAL A 17 18.88 8.78 -13.10
N ARG A 18 20.20 9.02 -13.18
CA ARG A 18 20.76 10.37 -13.41
C ARG A 18 20.23 10.99 -14.69
N ARG A 19 20.17 10.20 -15.78
CA ARG A 19 19.60 10.65 -17.06
C ARG A 19 18.11 10.98 -16.93
N ALA A 20 17.33 10.11 -16.29
CA ALA A 20 15.90 10.35 -16.08
C ALA A 20 15.64 11.58 -15.18
N ALA A 21 16.43 11.79 -14.13
CA ALA A 21 16.29 12.93 -13.22
C ALA A 21 16.60 14.29 -13.89
N ASN A 22 17.43 14.30 -14.94
CA ASN A 22 17.72 15.50 -15.73
C ASN A 22 16.65 15.81 -16.78
N GLN A 23 15.66 14.93 -16.98
CA GLN A 23 14.56 15.19 -17.92
C GLN A 23 13.48 16.05 -17.25
N GLN A 24 12.89 16.95 -18.03
CA GLN A 24 11.75 17.74 -17.57
C GLN A 24 10.58 16.81 -17.23
N SER A 25 10.04 16.93 -16.02
CA SER A 25 8.85 16.19 -15.59
C SER A 25 7.64 17.13 -15.46
N ASN A 26 6.46 16.62 -15.79
CA ASN A 26 5.18 17.30 -15.58
C ASN A 26 4.38 16.51 -14.55
N PHE A 27 4.82 16.59 -13.30
CA PHE A 27 4.18 15.89 -12.20
C PHE A 27 2.79 16.46 -11.93
N ARG A 28 1.80 15.56 -11.81
CA ARG A 28 0.42 15.90 -11.45
C ARG A 28 -0.11 14.86 -10.49
N TYR A 29 -0.88 15.30 -9.50
CA TYR A 29 -1.61 14.39 -8.64
C TYR A 29 -2.69 13.65 -9.43
N LEU A 30 -3.04 12.45 -8.96
CA LEU A 30 -3.97 11.56 -9.67
C LEU A 30 -5.41 12.10 -9.66
N TYR A 31 -5.78 12.83 -8.61
CA TYR A 31 -7.10 13.35 -8.34
C TYR A 31 -7.02 14.66 -7.53
N ASP A 32 -8.10 15.44 -7.55
CA ASP A 32 -8.26 16.63 -6.72
C ASP A 32 -8.80 16.25 -5.33
N LEU A 33 -8.35 16.95 -4.30
CA LEU A 33 -8.79 16.75 -2.92
C LEU A 33 -10.25 17.19 -2.68
N GLU A 34 -10.82 18.05 -3.52
CA GLU A 34 -12.22 18.46 -3.41
C GLU A 34 -13.22 17.41 -3.93
N LEU A 35 -12.72 16.32 -4.53
CA LEU A 35 -13.59 15.25 -5.01
C LEU A 35 -14.23 14.47 -3.83
N PRO A 36 -15.45 13.94 -4.01
CA PRO A 36 -16.04 13.04 -3.02
C PRO A 36 -15.13 11.84 -2.72
N ILE A 37 -15.13 11.36 -1.47
CA ILE A 37 -14.31 10.22 -1.03
C ILE A 37 -14.48 9.00 -1.96
N VAL A 38 -15.72 8.70 -2.36
CA VAL A 38 -16.03 7.59 -3.27
C VAL A 38 -15.34 7.75 -4.62
N GLU A 39 -15.34 8.95 -5.18
CA GLU A 39 -14.69 9.22 -6.47
C GLU A 39 -13.17 9.10 -6.37
N LYS A 40 -12.57 9.57 -5.27
CA LYS A 40 -11.13 9.41 -5.03
C LYS A 40 -10.74 7.93 -5.02
N ILE A 41 -11.50 7.10 -4.31
CA ILE A 41 -11.29 5.64 -4.25
C ILE A 41 -11.45 5.03 -5.66
N ARG A 42 -12.51 5.40 -6.39
CA ARG A 42 -12.78 4.89 -7.74
C ARG A 42 -11.67 5.27 -8.72
N ILE A 43 -11.18 6.51 -8.69
CA ILE A 43 -10.08 6.97 -9.54
C ILE A 43 -8.82 6.13 -9.31
N ILE A 44 -8.47 5.84 -8.05
CA ILE A 44 -7.31 4.98 -7.75
C ILE A 44 -7.55 3.57 -8.31
N ALA A 45 -8.73 3.00 -8.06
CA ALA A 45 -9.07 1.65 -8.51
C ALA A 45 -9.01 1.51 -10.04
N GLN A 46 -9.56 2.47 -10.79
CA GLN A 46 -9.60 2.42 -12.25
C GLN A 46 -8.26 2.78 -12.88
N LYS A 47 -7.64 3.90 -12.49
CA LYS A 47 -6.42 4.40 -13.16
C LYS A 47 -5.15 3.68 -12.75
N ILE A 48 -5.04 3.20 -11.51
CA ILE A 48 -3.82 2.55 -11.01
C ILE A 48 -3.96 1.03 -11.03
N TYR A 49 -5.12 0.49 -10.64
CA TYR A 49 -5.28 -0.97 -10.52
C TYR A 49 -5.89 -1.61 -11.77
N GLY A 50 -6.54 -0.85 -12.66
CA GLY A 50 -7.27 -1.41 -13.80
C GLY A 50 -8.56 -2.13 -13.39
N ALA A 51 -9.11 -1.78 -12.22
CA ALA A 51 -10.43 -2.26 -11.81
C ALA A 51 -11.52 -1.67 -12.71
N GLN A 52 -12.62 -2.42 -12.88
CA GLN A 52 -13.78 -1.92 -13.61
C GLN A 52 -14.53 -0.87 -12.78
N ASP A 53 -14.78 -1.19 -11.51
CA ASP A 53 -15.42 -0.29 -10.55
C ASP A 53 -15.08 -0.71 -9.11
N ILE A 54 -15.66 -0.02 -8.14
CA ILE A 54 -15.61 -0.32 -6.72
C ILE A 54 -16.99 -0.73 -6.22
N GLU A 55 -17.01 -1.62 -5.23
CA GLU A 55 -18.22 -2.02 -4.52
C GLU A 55 -18.07 -1.62 -3.05
N LEU A 56 -19.01 -0.82 -2.54
CA LEU A 56 -18.99 -0.33 -1.17
C LEU A 56 -19.93 -1.18 -0.31
N SER A 57 -19.42 -1.71 0.80
CA SER A 57 -20.28 -2.31 1.81
C SER A 57 -21.19 -1.23 2.46
N PRO A 58 -22.35 -1.61 3.04
CA PRO A 58 -23.19 -0.66 3.79
C PRO A 58 -22.43 0.03 4.93
N ALA A 59 -21.50 -0.69 5.59
CA ALA A 59 -20.66 -0.14 6.65
C ALA A 59 -19.70 0.91 6.11
N ALA A 60 -19.02 0.63 4.99
CA ALA A 60 -18.14 1.56 4.32
C ALA A 60 -18.89 2.84 3.89
N GLN A 61 -20.08 2.69 3.30
CA GLN A 61 -20.90 3.83 2.88
C GLN A 61 -21.32 4.70 4.06
N SER A 62 -21.71 4.09 5.19
CA SER A 62 -22.07 4.81 6.41
C SER A 62 -20.89 5.62 6.97
N GLN A 63 -19.70 5.03 7.03
CA GLN A 63 -18.48 5.71 7.49
C GLN A 63 -18.09 6.87 6.56
N ILE A 64 -18.16 6.68 5.25
CA ILE A 64 -17.89 7.74 4.27
C ILE A 64 -18.82 8.94 4.46
N ASN A 65 -20.12 8.68 4.66
CA ASN A 65 -21.10 9.74 4.89
C ASN A 65 -20.78 10.49 6.19
N CYS A 66 -20.42 9.76 7.25
CA CYS A 66 -20.02 10.33 8.53
C CYS A 66 -18.79 11.25 8.40
N TYR A 67 -17.72 10.78 7.75
CA TYR A 67 -16.52 11.59 7.54
C TYR A 67 -16.76 12.81 6.65
N THR A 68 -17.65 12.69 5.66
CA THR A 68 -18.03 13.82 4.82
C THR A 68 -18.77 14.88 5.65
N GLN A 69 -19.72 14.49 6.50
CA GLN A 69 -20.45 15.41 7.39
C GLN A 69 -19.55 16.07 8.43
N GLN A 70 -18.51 15.39 8.89
CA GLN A 70 -17.53 15.93 9.83
C GLN A 70 -16.50 16.88 9.18
N GLY A 71 -16.56 17.08 7.86
CA GLY A 71 -15.63 17.95 7.14
C GLY A 71 -14.30 17.29 6.78
N PHE A 72 -14.17 15.96 6.94
CA PHE A 72 -12.98 15.20 6.57
C PHE A 72 -12.99 14.71 5.12
N GLY A 73 -13.98 15.12 4.32
CA GLY A 73 -14.14 14.73 2.91
C GLY A 73 -12.92 15.05 2.03
N ASN A 74 -12.18 16.11 2.37
CA ASN A 74 -11.07 16.61 1.56
C ASN A 74 -9.74 15.91 1.84
N LEU A 75 -9.71 14.95 2.77
CA LEU A 75 -8.51 14.18 3.04
C LEU A 75 -8.14 13.26 1.85
N PRO A 76 -6.84 13.00 1.62
CA PRO A 76 -6.37 12.01 0.65
C PRO A 76 -6.69 10.58 1.10
N ILE A 77 -6.63 9.67 0.12
CA ILE A 77 -6.94 8.25 0.29
C ILE A 77 -5.67 7.39 0.31
N CYS A 78 -5.55 6.52 1.31
CA CYS A 78 -4.53 5.49 1.43
C CYS A 78 -5.17 4.09 1.30
N MET A 79 -5.01 3.43 0.15
CA MET A 79 -5.67 2.14 -0.11
C MET A 79 -5.01 1.01 0.70
N ALA A 80 -5.77 0.37 1.59
CA ALA A 80 -5.33 -0.82 2.30
C ALA A 80 -5.79 -2.09 1.57
N LYS A 81 -4.94 -2.60 0.66
CA LYS A 81 -5.18 -3.84 -0.10
C LYS A 81 -3.98 -4.80 -0.06
N THR A 82 -4.16 -6.03 -0.53
CA THR A 82 -3.03 -6.94 -0.74
C THR A 82 -1.96 -6.35 -1.66
N HIS A 83 -0.70 -6.48 -1.29
CA HIS A 83 0.45 -6.04 -2.09
C HIS A 83 0.83 -7.08 -3.17
N LEU A 84 0.24 -8.27 -3.12
CA LEU A 84 0.59 -9.41 -3.97
C LEU A 84 -0.06 -9.37 -5.36
N SER A 85 -1.03 -8.48 -5.57
CA SER A 85 -1.77 -8.29 -6.83
C SER A 85 -2.20 -6.83 -7.00
N LEU A 86 -2.43 -6.39 -8.23
CA LEU A 86 -3.15 -5.14 -8.50
C LEU A 86 -4.62 -5.22 -8.04
N SER A 87 -5.20 -6.42 -8.12
CA SER A 87 -6.54 -6.69 -7.62
C SER A 87 -6.59 -6.91 -6.10
N HIS A 88 -7.75 -7.25 -5.57
CA HIS A 88 -7.93 -7.70 -4.19
C HIS A 88 -7.59 -9.18 -3.97
N MET A 89 -7.36 -9.94 -5.04
CA MET A 89 -7.04 -11.38 -4.98
C MET A 89 -5.53 -11.62 -5.10
N PRO A 90 -4.84 -12.12 -4.06
CA PRO A 90 -3.38 -12.32 -4.07
C PRO A 90 -2.86 -13.21 -5.20
N GLU A 91 -3.67 -14.15 -5.66
CA GLU A 91 -3.30 -15.16 -6.67
C GLU A 91 -3.31 -14.61 -8.11
N LYS A 92 -4.07 -13.53 -8.38
CA LYS A 92 -4.14 -12.94 -9.72
C LYS A 92 -2.89 -12.10 -9.99
N LYS A 93 -1.91 -12.70 -10.67
CA LYS A 93 -0.63 -12.06 -11.05
C LYS A 93 -0.73 -11.32 -12.39
N GLY A 94 0.27 -10.50 -12.69
CA GLY A 94 0.35 -9.71 -13.93
C GLY A 94 -0.56 -8.49 -13.88
N VAL A 95 -1.27 -8.23 -14.98
CA VAL A 95 -2.21 -7.11 -15.14
C VAL A 95 -3.63 -7.65 -15.21
N PRO A 96 -4.27 -7.98 -14.06
CA PRO A 96 -5.65 -8.45 -14.05
C PRO A 96 -6.60 -7.37 -14.59
N THR A 97 -7.69 -7.78 -15.23
CA THR A 97 -8.71 -6.88 -15.80
C THR A 97 -10.11 -7.34 -15.41
N GLY A 98 -11.10 -6.45 -15.49
CA GLY A 98 -12.52 -6.80 -15.32
C GLY A 98 -12.90 -7.24 -13.90
N PHE A 99 -12.18 -6.76 -12.89
CA PHE A 99 -12.51 -7.03 -11.48
C PHE A 99 -13.11 -5.79 -10.82
N VAL A 100 -14.04 -6.01 -9.90
CA VAL A 100 -14.59 -4.98 -9.02
C VAL A 100 -13.83 -5.02 -7.69
N LEU A 101 -13.52 -3.86 -7.12
CA LEU A 101 -12.78 -3.76 -5.86
C LEU A 101 -13.77 -3.71 -4.68
N PRO A 102 -13.86 -4.75 -3.83
CA PRO A 102 -14.75 -4.75 -2.67
C PRO A 102 -14.13 -3.93 -1.53
N ILE A 103 -14.85 -2.93 -1.06
CA ILE A 103 -14.49 -2.08 0.08
C ILE A 103 -15.32 -2.51 1.28
N SER A 104 -14.66 -3.18 2.22
CA SER A 104 -15.29 -3.78 3.39
C SER A 104 -15.65 -2.74 4.45
N ASP A 105 -14.74 -1.79 4.69
CA ASP A 105 -14.84 -0.78 5.75
C ASP A 105 -13.95 0.43 5.35
N VAL A 106 -14.19 1.58 5.96
CA VAL A 106 -13.40 2.81 5.73
C VAL A 106 -13.08 3.44 7.06
N ARG A 107 -11.80 3.75 7.27
CA ARG A 107 -11.31 4.37 8.51
C ARG A 107 -10.56 5.64 8.22
N ALA A 108 -10.52 6.55 9.17
CA ALA A 108 -9.81 7.81 9.05
C ALA A 108 -8.69 7.93 10.10
N SER A 109 -7.49 8.24 9.63
CA SER A 109 -6.34 8.59 10.48
C SER A 109 -6.19 10.10 10.48
N ILE A 110 -7.02 10.79 11.27
CA ILE A 110 -7.13 12.26 11.24
C ILE A 110 -5.80 12.94 11.60
N GLY A 111 -5.09 12.44 12.61
CA GLY A 111 -3.78 12.98 13.00
C GLY A 111 -2.71 12.86 11.90
N ALA A 112 -2.81 11.83 11.05
CA ALA A 112 -1.92 11.65 9.90
C ALA A 112 -2.45 12.32 8.62
N GLY A 113 -3.71 12.78 8.62
CA GLY A 113 -4.31 13.51 7.51
C GLY A 113 -4.74 12.63 6.32
N PHE A 114 -5.22 11.41 6.53
CA PHE A 114 -5.75 10.58 5.42
C PHE A 114 -6.89 9.64 5.85
N ILE A 115 -7.65 9.19 4.85
CA ILE A 115 -8.69 8.16 4.97
C ILE A 115 -8.17 6.88 4.29
N TYR A 116 -8.39 5.72 4.89
CA TYR A 116 -7.96 4.45 4.33
C TYR A 116 -9.13 3.44 4.22
N PRO A 117 -9.56 3.11 2.99
CA PRO A 117 -10.51 2.03 2.76
C PRO A 117 -9.81 0.68 2.89
N LEU A 118 -10.47 -0.26 3.56
CA LEU A 118 -10.04 -1.64 3.73
C LEU A 118 -10.61 -2.49 2.59
N VAL A 119 -9.72 -3.00 1.75
CA VAL A 119 -10.05 -3.86 0.61
C VAL A 119 -9.83 -5.32 1.01
N GLY A 120 -10.92 -6.07 1.17
CA GLY A 120 -10.87 -7.45 1.63
C GLY A 120 -10.50 -7.57 3.11
N THR A 121 -9.86 -8.68 3.49
CA THR A 121 -9.40 -8.96 4.85
C THR A 121 -7.96 -8.49 5.03
N MET A 122 -7.74 -7.59 5.99
CA MET A 122 -6.41 -7.09 6.36
C MET A 122 -6.08 -7.44 7.80
N THR A 123 -4.91 -8.04 8.00
CA THR A 123 -4.39 -8.35 9.33
C THR A 123 -3.58 -7.16 9.83
N THR A 124 -4.05 -6.50 10.89
CA THR A 124 -3.33 -5.38 11.53
C THR A 124 -2.36 -5.84 12.61
N MET A 125 -2.47 -7.09 13.05
CA MET A 125 -1.63 -7.68 14.09
C MET A 125 -1.10 -9.02 13.59
N PRO A 126 0.18 -9.11 13.15
CA PRO A 126 0.75 -10.37 12.71
C PRO A 126 0.86 -11.34 13.90
N GLY A 127 0.51 -12.60 13.66
CA GLY A 127 0.74 -13.69 14.62
C GLY A 127 2.17 -14.24 14.53
N LEU A 128 2.56 -15.01 15.54
CA LEU A 128 3.80 -15.78 15.49
C LEU A 128 3.62 -17.04 14.63
N PRO A 129 4.66 -17.48 13.88
CA PRO A 129 4.63 -18.74 13.17
C PRO A 129 4.71 -19.93 14.14
N THR A 130 4.43 -21.14 13.66
CA THR A 130 4.47 -22.37 14.48
C THR A 130 5.82 -22.58 15.19
N ARG A 131 6.92 -22.20 14.54
CA ARG A 131 8.26 -22.13 15.15
C ARG A 131 8.77 -20.68 15.07
N PRO A 132 8.59 -19.88 16.12
CA PRO A 132 9.11 -18.51 16.19
C PRO A 132 10.64 -18.46 16.22
N CYS A 133 11.22 -17.39 15.66
CA CYS A 133 12.68 -17.20 15.60
C CYS A 133 13.34 -17.07 16.99
N PHE A 134 12.59 -16.64 18.02
CA PHE A 134 13.17 -16.44 19.36
C PHE A 134 13.72 -17.71 20.01
N TYR A 135 13.34 -18.91 19.54
CA TYR A 135 13.94 -20.15 20.01
C TYR A 135 15.42 -20.28 19.65
N ASP A 136 15.85 -19.60 18.59
CA ASP A 136 17.22 -19.67 18.07
C ASP A 136 18.01 -18.37 18.37
N ILE A 137 17.39 -17.40 19.05
CA ILE A 137 18.04 -16.15 19.46
C ILE A 137 18.81 -16.39 20.76
N ASP A 138 20.09 -16.09 20.75
CA ASP A 138 20.97 -16.20 21.92
C ASP A 138 22.08 -15.13 21.89
N LEU A 139 22.76 -14.93 23.02
CA LEU A 139 23.91 -14.04 23.14
C LEU A 139 25.15 -14.85 23.49
N ASP A 140 26.19 -14.74 22.67
CA ASP A 140 27.48 -15.30 22.99
C ASP A 140 28.14 -14.52 24.16
N PRO A 141 28.41 -15.14 25.32
CA PRO A 141 28.85 -14.42 26.52
C PRO A 141 30.29 -13.92 26.45
N ASP A 142 31.11 -14.47 25.53
CA ASP A 142 32.51 -14.08 25.38
C ASP A 142 32.69 -13.02 24.29
N THR A 143 31.97 -13.17 23.17
CA THR A 143 32.06 -12.27 22.01
C THR A 143 30.99 -11.18 22.00
N GLU A 144 30.00 -11.25 22.90
CA GLU A 144 28.81 -10.40 22.96
C GLU A 144 28.01 -10.37 21.64
N GLN A 145 28.19 -11.39 20.79
CA GLN A 145 27.50 -11.49 19.51
C GLN A 145 26.12 -12.11 19.66
N VAL A 146 25.12 -11.44 19.09
CA VAL A 146 23.75 -11.96 19.02
C VAL A 146 23.65 -12.98 17.88
N LYS A 147 23.21 -14.19 18.21
CA LYS A 147 22.96 -15.31 17.28
C LYS A 147 21.48 -15.36 16.91
N GLY A 148 21.19 -15.80 15.68
CA GLY A 148 19.81 -16.08 15.23
C GLY A 148 18.94 -14.87 14.91
N LEU A 149 19.48 -13.64 14.90
CA LEU A 149 18.71 -12.43 14.56
C LEU A 149 18.55 -12.23 13.04
N PHE A 150 19.53 -12.66 12.25
CA PHE A 150 19.57 -12.59 10.78
C PHE A 150 20.33 -13.79 10.19
#